data_AF-A0A8C1WQI1-F1
#
_entry.id   AF-A0A8C1WQI1-F1
#
_cell.length_a   1.000
_cell.length_b   1.000
_cell.length_c   1.000
_cell.angle_alpha   90.00
_cell.angle_beta   90.00
_cell.angle_gamma   90.00
#
_symmetry.space_group_name_H-M   'P 1'
#
loop_
_entity.id
_entity.type
_entity.pdbx_description
1 polymer ?
#
loop_
_entity_poly.entity_id
_entity_poly.type
_entity_poly.pdbx_seq_one_letter_code
_entity_poly.pdbx_strand_id
1 'polypeptide(L)'
;MCLPRSVTPQDYFFKEDGKQVSKTIVDQVRPDFSKLTDKAFEDELKCKHRKLTLGAYLDDAFDKSPLAATEDGQQVFEWCKRTECTDEACSSLYEVSASQISYYTALEGGFFNTLGLLPKLRFSIADSFVGGKGGSNMVEALSLRTPRETVTITWSASKSFTGWSVPEVSKTLISRWGSDSHVRGSYTFIPDGVDGVKAHKALASPLPPKDESRGRKHLQVLFAGEATHVNFYTTTHGAYLTGVREAERLISCYAD
;
A
#
# COMPACT_ATOMS: atom_id res chain seq x y z
N MET A 1 -0.56 26.72 18.24
CA MET A 1 0.66 26.31 17.50
C MET A 1 1.49 25.44 18.43
N CYS A 2 1.58 24.14 18.14
CA CYS A 2 2.29 23.18 18.97
C CYS A 2 3.80 23.26 18.66
N LEU A 3 4.65 23.39 19.68
CA LEU A 3 6.10 23.63 19.55
C LEU A 3 6.86 22.41 18.99
N PRO A 4 8.11 22.53 18.49
CA PRO A 4 8.87 21.41 17.91
C PRO A 4 9.20 20.22 18.84
N ARG A 5 8.86 20.31 20.13
CA ARG A 5 8.92 19.22 21.13
C ARG A 5 7.54 18.79 21.64
N SER A 6 6.48 19.27 21.01
CA SER A 6 5.10 19.08 21.47
C SER A 6 4.54 17.69 21.21
N VAL A 7 5.22 16.90 20.37
CA VAL A 7 4.83 15.54 20.05
C VAL A 7 6.10 14.66 20.11
N THR A 8 6.09 13.76 21.06
CA THR A 8 7.09 12.74 21.39
C THR A 8 6.46 11.36 21.14
N PRO A 9 7.19 10.23 21.18
CA PRO A 9 6.56 8.90 21.16
C PRO A 9 5.50 8.67 22.24
N GLN A 10 5.47 9.52 23.29
CA GLN A 10 4.43 9.52 24.31
C GLN A 10 3.08 10.03 23.75
N ASP A 11 3.07 10.69 22.61
CA ASP A 11 1.89 11.33 22.03
C ASP A 11 1.24 10.50 20.90
N TYR A 12 1.59 9.22 20.73
CA TYR A 12 1.21 8.42 19.55
C TYR A 12 0.37 7.15 19.80
N PHE A 13 0.01 6.82 21.03
CA PHE A 13 -0.84 5.66 21.30
C PHE A 13 -1.85 5.98 22.38
N PHE A 14 -3.08 6.22 21.97
CA PHE A 14 -4.22 6.45 22.85
C PHE A 14 -5.29 5.40 22.57
N LYS A 15 -5.92 4.90 23.64
CA LYS A 15 -7.16 4.14 23.56
C LYS A 15 -8.31 5.06 23.16
N GLU A 16 -9.43 4.48 22.75
CA GLU A 16 -10.65 5.25 22.41
C GLU A 16 -11.17 6.12 23.55
N ASP A 17 -10.90 5.73 24.80
CA ASP A 17 -11.23 6.51 26.01
C ASP A 17 -10.25 7.67 26.29
N GLY A 18 -9.30 7.91 25.38
CA GLY A 18 -8.29 8.96 25.48
C GLY A 18 -7.14 8.65 26.42
N LYS A 19 -7.08 7.45 27.02
CA LYS A 19 -5.96 7.05 27.86
C LYS A 19 -4.77 6.63 27.02
N GLN A 20 -3.59 7.04 27.46
CA GLN A 20 -2.34 6.68 26.82
C GLN A 20 -2.02 5.20 27.04
N VAL A 21 -1.63 4.52 25.97
CA VAL A 21 -1.09 3.15 26.03
C VAL A 21 0.31 3.19 26.65
N SER A 22 0.65 2.19 27.46
CA SER A 22 1.95 2.13 28.14
C SER A 22 3.11 2.21 27.16
N LYS A 23 3.99 3.21 27.35
CA LYS A 23 5.20 3.39 26.52
C LYS A 23 6.09 2.15 26.54
N THR A 24 6.22 1.50 27.70
CA THR A 24 7.01 0.27 27.83
C THR A 24 6.48 -0.84 26.92
N ILE A 25 5.16 -0.95 26.78
CA ILE A 25 4.54 -1.94 25.90
C ILE A 25 4.83 -1.58 24.44
N VAL A 26 4.65 -0.33 24.05
CA VAL A 26 4.93 0.13 22.67
C VAL A 26 6.39 -0.12 22.28
N ASP A 27 7.33 0.24 23.15
CA ASP A 27 8.77 0.08 22.94
C ASP A 27 9.20 -1.40 22.90
N GLN A 28 8.38 -2.32 23.41
CA GLN A 28 8.62 -3.77 23.35
C GLN A 28 7.95 -4.44 22.16
N VAL A 29 6.70 -4.06 21.83
CA VAL A 29 5.93 -4.65 20.74
C VAL A 29 6.52 -4.30 19.38
N ARG A 30 6.93 -3.04 19.14
CA ARG A 30 7.43 -2.61 17.82
C ARG A 30 8.68 -3.37 17.37
N PRO A 31 9.72 -3.54 18.21
CA PRO A 31 10.87 -4.35 17.82
C PRO A 31 10.54 -5.84 17.67
N ASP A 32 9.58 -6.36 18.44
CA ASP A 32 9.12 -7.75 18.29
C ASP A 32 8.43 -7.95 16.93
N PHE A 33 7.52 -7.05 16.57
CA PHE A 33 6.88 -7.02 15.26
C PHE A 33 7.90 -6.97 14.12
N SER A 34 8.86 -6.03 14.17
CA SER A 34 9.93 -5.92 13.16
C SER A 34 10.72 -7.21 13.01
N LYS A 35 11.09 -7.86 14.12
CA LYS A 35 11.81 -9.14 14.06
C LYS A 35 10.98 -10.26 13.43
N LEU A 36 9.66 -10.24 13.63
CA LEU A 36 8.77 -11.24 13.03
C LEU A 36 8.62 -11.02 11.53
N THR A 37 8.50 -9.77 11.08
CA THR A 37 8.43 -9.43 9.65
C THR A 37 9.77 -9.69 8.96
N ASP A 38 10.90 -9.32 9.56
CA ASP A 38 12.25 -9.57 9.00
C ASP A 38 12.45 -11.07 8.69
N LYS A 39 12.05 -11.96 9.59
CA LYS A 39 12.09 -13.42 9.36
C LYS A 39 11.25 -13.88 8.18
N ALA A 40 10.16 -13.18 7.87
CA ALA A 40 9.34 -13.49 6.72
C ALA A 40 10.02 -13.03 5.43
N PHE A 41 10.63 -11.85 5.42
CA PHE A 41 11.38 -11.31 4.28
C PHE A 41 12.67 -12.09 4.00
N GLU A 42 13.39 -12.53 5.02
CA GLU A 42 14.67 -13.24 4.91
C GLU A 42 14.52 -14.76 4.65
N ASP A 43 13.30 -15.23 4.35
CA ASP A 43 12.97 -16.64 4.10
C ASP A 43 13.23 -17.58 5.30
N GLU A 44 13.27 -17.05 6.53
CA GLU A 44 13.58 -17.82 7.74
C GLU A 44 12.37 -18.52 8.38
N LEU A 45 11.21 -18.51 7.70
CA LEU A 45 9.99 -19.11 8.22
C LEU A 45 10.06 -20.64 8.27
N LYS A 46 9.57 -21.21 9.38
CA LYS A 46 9.37 -22.66 9.53
C LYS A 46 8.38 -23.18 8.50
N CYS A 47 8.50 -24.45 8.12
CA CYS A 47 7.63 -25.09 7.12
C CYS A 47 6.12 -24.95 7.43
N LYS A 48 5.74 -24.96 8.72
CA LYS A 48 4.35 -24.73 9.14
C LYS A 48 3.84 -23.30 8.86
N HIS A 49 4.72 -22.31 8.96
CA HIS A 49 4.42 -20.89 8.80
C HIS A 49 4.42 -20.45 7.34
N ARG A 50 5.23 -21.09 6.50
CA ARG A 50 5.23 -20.86 5.04
C ARG A 50 3.88 -21.14 4.38
N LYS A 51 3.06 -22.02 4.96
CA LYS A 51 1.72 -22.34 4.44
C LYS A 51 0.65 -21.32 4.82
N LEU A 52 0.99 -20.33 5.63
CA LEU A 52 0.06 -19.32 6.13
C LEU A 52 0.13 -18.04 5.30
N THR A 53 -0.83 -17.16 5.56
CA THR A 53 -0.75 -15.76 5.17
C THR A 53 0.18 -15.04 6.15
N LEU A 54 0.74 -13.89 5.76
CA LEU A 54 1.66 -13.13 6.61
C LEU A 54 0.96 -12.73 7.91
N GLY A 55 -0.27 -12.23 7.83
CA GLY A 55 -1.10 -11.91 9.00
C GLY A 55 -1.29 -13.10 9.94
N ALA A 56 -1.64 -14.28 9.41
CA ALA A 56 -1.84 -15.49 10.22
C ALA A 56 -0.54 -16.03 10.84
N TYR A 57 0.59 -15.86 10.15
CA TYR A 57 1.91 -16.13 10.71
C TYR A 57 2.23 -15.17 11.86
N LEU A 58 2.01 -13.87 11.67
CA LEU A 58 2.27 -12.84 12.67
C LEU A 58 1.45 -13.09 13.94
N ASP A 59 0.19 -13.49 13.79
CA ASP A 59 -0.67 -13.88 14.92
C ASP A 59 -0.11 -15.09 15.67
N ASP A 60 0.12 -16.22 14.99
CA ASP A 60 0.66 -17.44 15.65
C ASP A 60 2.02 -17.15 16.30
N ALA A 61 2.83 -16.29 15.69
CA ALA A 61 4.14 -15.93 16.22
C ALA A 61 4.04 -15.02 17.45
N PHE A 62 3.18 -14.00 17.40
CA PHE A 62 3.00 -13.05 18.49
C PHE A 62 2.27 -13.64 19.69
N ASP A 63 1.36 -14.59 19.50
CA ASP A 63 0.67 -15.31 20.58
C ASP A 63 1.63 -16.03 21.55
N LYS A 64 2.87 -16.27 21.13
CA LYS A 64 3.92 -16.84 22.00
C LYS A 64 4.64 -15.80 22.85
N SER A 65 4.46 -14.51 22.55
CA SER A 65 5.04 -13.38 23.27
C SER A 65 4.25 -13.13 24.55
N PRO A 66 4.91 -12.84 25.70
CA PRO A 66 4.19 -12.45 26.91
C PRO A 66 3.38 -11.16 26.72
N LEU A 67 3.69 -10.37 25.70
CA LEU A 67 2.97 -9.14 25.34
C LEU A 67 1.56 -9.42 24.79
N ALA A 68 1.35 -10.57 24.16
CA ALA A 68 0.04 -10.97 23.64
C ALA A 68 -0.99 -11.27 24.74
N ALA A 69 -0.54 -11.50 25.98
CA ALA A 69 -1.42 -11.66 27.13
C ALA A 69 -2.02 -10.32 27.62
N THR A 70 -1.50 -9.19 27.13
CA THR A 70 -1.97 -7.86 27.51
C THR A 70 -2.84 -7.25 26.41
N GLU A 71 -3.95 -6.63 26.80
CA GLU A 71 -4.85 -5.94 25.86
C GLU A 71 -4.08 -4.85 25.07
N ASP A 72 -3.27 -4.05 25.77
CA ASP A 72 -2.43 -3.01 25.16
C ASP A 72 -1.43 -3.60 24.15
N GLY A 73 -0.82 -4.74 24.47
CA GLY A 73 0.14 -5.41 23.57
C GLY A 73 -0.53 -5.89 22.29
N GLN A 74 -1.71 -6.49 22.39
CA GLN A 74 -2.52 -6.89 21.24
C GLN A 74 -2.90 -5.68 20.38
N GLN A 75 -3.38 -4.60 20.99
CA GLN A 75 -3.79 -3.39 20.26
C GLN A 75 -2.62 -2.73 19.52
N VAL A 76 -1.44 -2.64 20.15
CA VAL A 76 -0.24 -2.09 19.50
C VAL A 76 0.22 -3.00 18.36
N PHE A 77 0.16 -4.32 18.54
CA PHE A 77 0.56 -5.26 17.49
C PHE A 77 -0.39 -5.23 16.29
N GLU A 78 -1.71 -5.13 16.53
CA GLU A 78 -2.71 -4.88 15.48
C GLU A 78 -2.46 -3.56 14.74
N TRP A 79 -2.11 -2.50 15.47
CA TRP A 79 -1.72 -1.24 14.86
C TRP A 79 -0.46 -1.38 13.98
N CYS A 80 0.54 -2.15 14.41
CA CYS A 80 1.72 -2.45 13.58
C CYS A 80 1.32 -3.17 12.29
N LYS A 81 0.47 -4.21 12.35
CA LYS A 81 -0.04 -4.90 11.16
C LYS A 81 -0.74 -3.95 10.18
N ARG A 82 -1.59 -3.06 10.68
CA ARG A 82 -2.29 -2.06 9.84
C ARG A 82 -1.34 -1.03 9.24
N THR A 83 -0.31 -0.64 9.98
CA THR A 83 0.71 0.28 9.48
C THR A 83 1.49 -0.36 8.35
N GLU A 84 1.90 -1.62 8.51
CA GLU A 84 2.61 -2.39 7.49
C GLU A 84 1.80 -2.56 6.20
N CYS A 85 0.47 -2.69 6.30
CA CYS A 85 -0.42 -2.68 5.13
C CYS A 85 -0.26 -1.44 4.24
N THR A 86 0.12 -0.30 4.84
CA THR A 86 0.36 0.96 4.13
C THR A 86 1.64 0.88 3.31
N ASP A 87 2.69 0.27 3.85
CA ASP A 87 3.98 0.10 3.17
C ASP A 87 3.91 -0.97 2.07
N GLU A 88 3.15 -2.04 2.29
CA GLU A 88 2.97 -3.15 1.34
C GLU A 88 1.86 -2.91 0.30
N ALA A 89 1.19 -1.74 0.34
CA ALA A 89 0.05 -1.40 -0.51
C ALA A 89 -1.02 -2.51 -0.56
N CYS A 90 -1.25 -3.18 0.56
CA CYS A 90 -2.24 -4.25 0.71
C CYS A 90 -3.36 -3.79 1.66
N SER A 91 -4.59 -4.28 1.46
CA SER A 91 -5.69 -3.95 2.38
C SER A 91 -5.59 -4.71 3.71
N SER A 92 -4.82 -5.81 3.72
CA SER A 92 -4.71 -6.73 4.85
C SER A 92 -3.48 -7.64 4.69
N LEU A 93 -2.67 -7.78 5.72
CA LEU A 93 -1.56 -8.75 5.72
C LEU A 93 -2.04 -10.21 5.63
N TYR A 94 -3.33 -10.48 5.87
CA TYR A 94 -3.92 -11.80 5.65
C TYR A 94 -4.12 -12.15 4.18
N GLU A 95 -3.91 -11.20 3.27
CA GLU A 95 -3.94 -11.42 1.82
C GLU A 95 -2.54 -11.73 1.25
N VAL A 96 -1.50 -11.45 2.02
CA VAL A 96 -0.11 -11.65 1.62
C VAL A 96 0.31 -13.07 1.99
N SER A 97 0.89 -13.82 1.05
CA SER A 97 1.45 -15.15 1.36
C SER A 97 2.77 -15.01 2.12
N ALA A 98 2.88 -15.65 3.29
CA ALA A 98 4.10 -15.64 4.09
C ALA A 98 5.28 -16.29 3.36
N SER A 99 5.02 -17.22 2.43
CA SER A 99 6.07 -17.85 1.62
C SER A 99 6.48 -17.05 0.38
N GLN A 100 5.64 -16.11 -0.07
CA GLN A 100 5.94 -15.35 -1.27
C GLN A 100 6.61 -14.01 -0.98
N ILE A 101 6.45 -13.50 0.25
CA ILE A 101 7.04 -12.22 0.65
C ILE A 101 8.57 -12.24 0.61
N SER A 102 9.21 -13.40 0.83
CA SER A 102 10.67 -13.55 0.68
C SER A 102 11.16 -13.51 -0.78
N TYR A 103 10.27 -13.66 -1.76
CA TYR A 103 10.61 -13.43 -3.16
C TYR A 103 10.62 -11.94 -3.52
N TYR A 104 10.15 -11.07 -2.63
CA TYR A 104 10.24 -9.63 -2.84
C TYR A 104 11.71 -9.24 -2.89
N THR A 105 12.16 -8.90 -4.10
CA THR A 105 13.50 -8.34 -4.29
C THR A 105 13.36 -6.84 -4.17
N ALA A 106 13.94 -6.29 -3.10
CA ALA A 106 14.09 -4.84 -2.99
C ALA A 106 14.81 -4.34 -4.25
N LEU A 107 14.15 -3.46 -5.00
CA LEU A 107 14.76 -2.85 -6.18
C LEU A 107 16.01 -2.08 -5.74
N GLU A 108 17.10 -2.17 -6.49
CA GLU A 108 18.29 -1.36 -6.23
C GLU A 108 17.93 0.12 -6.36
N GLY A 109 17.89 0.79 -5.21
CA GLY A 109 17.40 2.16 -5.06
C GLY A 109 16.70 2.27 -3.71
N GLY A 110 16.88 3.39 -3.00
CA GLY A 110 16.14 3.58 -1.76
C GLY A 110 14.64 3.59 -2.04
N PHE A 111 13.89 2.75 -1.34
CA PHE A 111 12.44 2.88 -1.25
C PHE A 111 12.18 4.00 -0.24
N PHE A 112 11.50 5.08 -0.66
CA PHE A 112 11.29 6.27 0.15
C PHE A 112 9.79 6.55 0.33
N ASN A 113 9.14 5.82 1.22
CA ASN A 113 7.89 6.28 1.82
C ASN A 113 8.22 7.03 3.10
N THR A 114 8.12 8.37 3.14
CA THR A 114 7.96 9.05 4.43
C THR A 114 7.41 10.48 4.32
N LEU A 115 6.36 10.74 5.09
CA LEU A 115 6.22 11.98 5.87
C LEU A 115 7.34 12.01 6.93
N GLY A 116 8.57 12.36 6.56
CA GLY A 116 9.67 12.54 7.51
C GLY A 116 11.08 12.37 6.91
N LEU A 117 11.93 13.39 7.03
CA LEU A 117 13.34 13.34 6.58
C LEU A 117 14.25 12.64 7.61
N LEU A 118 15.24 11.87 7.14
CA LEU A 118 16.39 11.44 7.94
C LEU A 118 17.74 11.93 7.35
N PRO A 119 18.77 12.22 8.17
CA PRO A 119 19.84 13.17 7.83
C PRO A 119 21.12 12.55 7.24
N LYS A 120 21.10 11.30 6.73
CA LYS A 120 22.35 10.53 6.49
C LYS A 120 22.64 10.10 5.05
N LEU A 121 22.20 10.85 4.04
CA LEU A 121 22.67 10.69 2.66
C LEU A 121 23.08 12.03 2.04
N ARG A 122 24.02 11.99 1.07
CA ARG A 122 24.50 13.19 0.32
C ARG A 122 23.43 13.85 -0.56
N PHE A 123 22.21 13.32 -0.58
CA PHE A 123 21.04 13.86 -1.27
C PHE A 123 19.80 13.66 -0.38
N SER A 124 19.03 14.74 -0.17
CA SER A 124 17.74 14.69 0.53
C SER A 124 16.61 14.71 -0.49
N ILE A 125 15.78 13.67 -0.53
CA ILE A 125 14.58 13.59 -1.37
C ILE A 125 13.37 13.71 -0.44
N ALA A 126 12.41 14.56 -0.79
CA ALA A 126 11.12 14.68 -0.11
C ALA A 126 10.03 14.34 -1.12
N ASP A 127 9.17 13.39 -0.77
CA ASP A 127 7.98 13.03 -1.54
C ASP A 127 6.73 13.59 -0.86
N SER A 128 5.70 13.91 -1.63
CA SER A 128 4.46 14.53 -1.13
C SER A 128 3.27 14.05 -1.91
N PHE A 129 2.38 13.36 -1.20
CA PHE A 129 1.15 12.81 -1.78
C PHE A 129 0.01 13.81 -1.71
N VAL A 130 -0.80 13.85 -2.77
CA VAL A 130 -2.04 14.60 -2.83
C VAL A 130 -3.15 13.63 -3.27
N GLY A 131 -4.11 13.35 -2.39
CA GLY A 131 -5.19 12.39 -2.66
C GLY A 131 -6.35 12.44 -1.66
N GLY A 132 -7.44 11.71 -1.91
CA GLY A 132 -8.62 11.56 -1.05
C GLY A 132 -9.85 12.42 -1.43
N LYS A 133 -11.03 12.17 -0.85
CA LYS A 133 -12.29 12.93 -1.13
C LYS A 133 -12.18 14.43 -0.81
N GLY A 134 -11.33 14.83 0.15
CA GLY A 134 -10.95 16.23 0.41
C GLY A 134 -9.72 16.70 -0.39
N GLY A 135 -9.03 15.78 -1.04
CA GLY A 135 -7.87 16.02 -1.90
C GLY A 135 -8.23 16.25 -3.36
N SER A 136 -9.41 15.88 -3.85
CA SER A 136 -9.83 16.09 -5.25
C SER A 136 -9.66 17.55 -5.69
N ASN A 137 -10.16 18.48 -4.86
CA ASN A 137 -10.04 19.93 -5.10
C ASN A 137 -8.58 20.41 -5.01
N MET A 138 -7.74 19.74 -4.21
CA MET A 138 -6.33 20.10 -4.04
C MET A 138 -5.45 19.49 -5.14
N VAL A 139 -5.76 18.27 -5.60
CA VAL A 139 -5.18 17.62 -6.78
C VAL A 139 -5.50 18.45 -8.01
N GLU A 140 -6.76 18.88 -8.18
CA GLU A 140 -7.17 19.73 -9.30
C GLU A 140 -6.51 21.11 -9.21
N ALA A 141 -6.50 21.74 -8.04
CA ALA A 141 -5.85 23.04 -7.82
C ALA A 141 -4.33 23.01 -7.99
N LEU A 142 -3.64 21.91 -7.66
CA LEU A 142 -2.20 21.74 -7.88
C LEU A 142 -1.91 21.25 -9.31
N SER A 143 -2.85 20.53 -9.93
CA SER A 143 -2.75 20.09 -11.33
C SER A 143 -2.73 21.29 -12.29
N LEU A 144 -3.46 22.36 -11.94
CA LEU A 144 -3.48 23.62 -12.69
C LEU A 144 -2.30 24.55 -12.39
N ARG A 145 -1.47 24.24 -11.38
CA ARG A 145 -0.32 25.06 -11.00
C ARG A 145 0.96 24.64 -11.70
N THR A 146 1.85 25.61 -11.88
CA THR A 146 3.18 25.35 -12.39
C THR A 146 3.97 24.45 -11.43
N PRO A 147 4.97 23.69 -11.92
CA PRO A 147 5.87 22.93 -11.08
C PRO A 147 6.48 23.75 -9.93
N ARG A 148 6.86 25.00 -10.22
CA ARG A 148 7.48 25.90 -9.25
C ARG A 148 6.54 26.28 -8.11
N GLU A 149 5.29 26.60 -8.42
CA GLU A 149 4.28 26.91 -7.39
C GLU A 149 3.96 25.69 -6.54
N THR A 150 3.82 24.52 -7.16
CA THR A 150 3.58 23.24 -6.47
C THR A 150 4.69 22.96 -5.46
N VAL A 151 5.95 23.06 -5.90
CA VAL A 151 7.13 22.93 -5.03
C VAL A 151 7.09 23.94 -3.90
N THR A 152 6.80 25.21 -4.20
CA THR A 152 6.80 26.28 -3.20
C THR A 152 5.77 26.05 -2.10
N ILE A 153 4.57 25.57 -2.46
CA ILE A 153 3.51 25.26 -1.50
C ILE A 153 3.94 24.09 -0.61
N THR A 154 4.38 22.99 -1.20
CA THR A 154 4.83 21.79 -0.47
C THR A 154 6.04 22.08 0.42
N TRP A 155 6.97 22.89 -0.08
CA TRP A 155 8.15 23.36 0.63
C TRP A 155 7.81 24.21 1.84
N SER A 156 6.93 25.19 1.66
CA SER A 156 6.51 26.10 2.72
C SER A 156 5.68 25.38 3.77
N ALA A 157 4.82 24.44 3.35
CA ALA A 157 4.10 23.55 4.25
C ALA A 157 5.09 22.72 5.08
N SER A 158 6.08 22.08 4.44
CA SER A 158 7.11 21.30 5.14
C SER A 158 7.87 22.12 6.18
N LYS A 159 8.29 23.35 5.84
CA LYS A 159 8.91 24.28 6.81
C LYS A 159 7.98 24.60 7.98
N SER A 160 6.71 24.86 7.70
CA SER A 160 5.72 25.26 8.70
C SER A 160 5.33 24.12 9.64
N PHE A 161 5.19 22.90 9.11
CA PHE A 161 4.83 21.71 9.88
C PHE A 161 5.99 21.18 10.72
N THR A 162 7.21 21.16 10.18
CA THR A 162 8.37 20.57 10.87
C THR A 162 9.12 21.55 11.76
N GLY A 163 9.02 22.85 11.47
CA GLY A 163 9.86 23.88 12.10
C GLY A 163 11.35 23.74 11.74
N TRP A 164 11.70 22.91 10.76
CA TRP A 164 13.08 22.66 10.38
C TRP A 164 13.62 23.72 9.42
N SER A 165 14.94 23.92 9.48
CA SER A 165 15.66 24.63 8.43
C SER A 165 15.80 23.70 7.22
N VAL A 166 14.77 23.67 6.38
CA VAL A 166 14.79 22.87 5.15
C VAL A 166 15.58 23.69 4.09
N PRO A 167 16.59 23.10 3.39
CA PRO A 167 17.40 23.75 2.34
C PRO A 167 16.74 23.75 0.94
N GLU A 168 16.83 24.85 0.18
CA GLU A 168 16.10 25.01 -1.09
C GLU A 168 16.14 23.79 -2.04
N VAL A 169 14.99 23.53 -2.66
CA VAL A 169 14.79 22.39 -3.56
C VAL A 169 15.64 22.59 -4.82
N SER A 170 16.59 21.68 -5.04
CA SER A 170 17.53 21.75 -6.16
C SER A 170 17.01 21.09 -7.44
N LYS A 171 16.18 20.05 -7.31
CA LYS A 171 15.55 19.31 -8.41
C LYS A 171 14.15 18.85 -8.00
N THR A 172 13.27 18.72 -8.98
CA THR A 172 11.89 18.29 -8.74
C THR A 172 11.41 17.40 -9.88
N LEU A 173 10.71 16.33 -9.52
CA LEU A 173 9.88 15.54 -10.41
C LEU A 173 8.43 15.62 -9.91
N ILE A 174 7.47 15.89 -10.80
CA ILE A 174 6.04 15.94 -10.44
C ILE A 174 5.29 15.06 -11.43
N SER A 175 4.71 13.98 -10.94
CA SER A 175 3.82 13.12 -11.74
C SER A 175 2.43 13.75 -11.83
N ARG A 176 1.82 13.73 -13.02
CA ARG A 176 0.45 14.20 -13.27
C ARG A 176 -0.39 13.11 -13.93
N TRP A 177 -0.58 12.01 -13.20
CA TRP A 177 -1.25 10.79 -13.70
C TRP A 177 -2.63 11.05 -14.33
N GLY A 178 -3.43 11.95 -13.75
CA GLY A 178 -4.75 12.31 -14.30
C GLY A 178 -4.70 13.02 -15.66
N SER A 179 -3.60 13.69 -16.00
CA SER A 179 -3.42 14.39 -17.27
C SER A 179 -2.61 13.59 -18.29
N ASP A 180 -2.03 12.46 -17.90
CA ASP A 180 -1.31 11.58 -18.82
C ASP A 180 -2.32 10.89 -19.77
N SER A 181 -2.10 11.02 -21.07
CA SER A 181 -3.02 10.47 -22.08
C SER A 181 -3.12 8.95 -22.07
N HIS A 182 -2.09 8.26 -21.58
CA HIS A 182 -2.01 6.79 -21.54
C HIS A 182 -2.57 6.21 -20.24
N VAL A 183 -2.55 6.96 -19.13
CA VAL A 183 -2.93 6.45 -17.80
C VAL A 183 -4.24 7.08 -17.29
N ARG A 184 -4.46 8.38 -17.53
CA ARG A 184 -5.72 9.11 -17.25
C ARG A 184 -6.23 9.04 -15.81
N GLY A 185 -5.37 8.68 -14.87
CA GLY A 185 -5.72 8.38 -13.48
C GLY A 185 -4.60 7.61 -12.81
N SER A 186 -4.73 7.35 -11.52
CA SER A 186 -3.74 6.56 -10.77
C SER A 186 -4.11 5.07 -10.76
N TYR A 187 -5.30 4.75 -10.24
CA TYR A 187 -5.81 3.40 -10.06
C TYR A 187 -7.32 3.41 -9.89
N THR A 188 -7.95 2.26 -10.09
CA THR A 188 -9.39 2.07 -10.00
C THR A 188 -9.92 2.33 -8.59
N PHE A 189 -11.12 2.90 -8.50
CA PHE A 189 -11.84 3.07 -7.26
C PHE A 189 -13.30 2.67 -7.50
N ILE A 190 -13.95 2.07 -6.50
CA ILE A 190 -15.37 1.71 -6.58
C ILE A 190 -16.19 2.91 -6.09
N PRO A 191 -16.95 3.59 -6.97
CA PRO A 191 -17.76 4.75 -6.57
C PRO A 191 -18.90 4.36 -5.63
N ASP A 192 -19.40 5.35 -4.89
CA ASP A 192 -20.58 5.19 -4.05
C ASP A 192 -21.78 4.72 -4.92
N GLY A 193 -22.47 3.67 -4.48
CA GLY A 193 -23.63 3.10 -5.21
C GLY A 193 -23.27 2.08 -6.31
N VAL A 194 -21.99 1.75 -6.50
CA VAL A 194 -21.56 0.72 -7.46
C VAL A 194 -21.26 -0.60 -6.73
N ASP A 195 -21.81 -1.70 -7.25
CA ASP A 195 -21.38 -3.05 -6.87
C ASP A 195 -20.03 -3.36 -7.54
N GLY A 196 -18.96 -3.20 -6.77
CA GLY A 196 -17.59 -3.43 -7.25
C GLY A 196 -17.35 -4.86 -7.74
N VAL A 197 -17.89 -5.87 -7.05
CA VAL A 197 -17.72 -7.28 -7.45
C VAL A 197 -18.33 -7.50 -8.82
N LYS A 198 -19.54 -7.00 -9.05
CA LYS A 198 -20.22 -7.07 -10.35
C LYS A 198 -19.46 -6.29 -11.42
N ALA A 199 -18.98 -5.08 -11.10
CA ALA A 199 -18.25 -4.22 -12.04
C ALA A 199 -16.90 -4.84 -12.47
N HIS A 200 -16.08 -5.31 -11.52
CA HIS A 200 -14.81 -5.96 -11.81
C HIS A 200 -14.98 -7.25 -12.62
N LYS A 201 -16.01 -8.05 -12.32
CA LYS A 201 -16.36 -9.23 -13.13
C LYS A 201 -16.77 -8.87 -14.55
N ALA A 202 -17.52 -7.79 -14.72
CA ALA A 202 -17.90 -7.29 -16.04
C ALA A 202 -16.65 -6.84 -16.83
N LEU A 203 -15.73 -6.11 -16.20
CA LEU A 203 -14.46 -5.70 -16.81
C LEU A 203 -13.56 -6.89 -17.17
N ALA A 204 -13.57 -7.96 -16.38
CA ALA A 204 -12.80 -9.18 -16.63
C ALA A 204 -13.43 -10.12 -17.68
N SER A 205 -14.67 -9.84 -18.11
CA SER A 205 -15.40 -10.72 -19.02
C SER A 205 -14.88 -10.58 -20.45
N PRO A 206 -14.56 -11.69 -21.13
CA PRO A 206 -14.04 -11.63 -22.49
C PRO A 206 -15.12 -11.26 -23.51
N LEU A 207 -14.70 -10.75 -24.66
CA LEU A 207 -15.56 -10.51 -25.81
C LEU A 207 -15.18 -11.41 -27.01
N PRO A 208 -16.16 -11.98 -27.73
CA PRO A 208 -17.59 -11.96 -27.43
C PRO A 208 -17.94 -12.78 -26.17
N PRO A 209 -19.06 -12.50 -25.50
CA PRO A 209 -19.55 -13.31 -24.39
C PRO A 209 -19.70 -14.78 -24.83
N LYS A 210 -19.47 -15.72 -23.90
CA LYS A 210 -19.65 -17.14 -24.17
C LYS A 210 -21.09 -17.41 -24.62
N ASP A 211 -21.25 -17.71 -25.90
CA ASP A 211 -22.52 -18.10 -26.50
C ASP A 211 -22.56 -19.63 -26.59
N GLU A 212 -23.26 -20.27 -25.65
CA GLU A 212 -23.39 -21.74 -25.60
C GLU A 212 -24.08 -22.33 -26.84
N SER A 213 -24.79 -21.49 -27.63
CA SER A 213 -25.57 -21.92 -28.79
C SER A 213 -24.76 -21.97 -30.10
N ARG A 214 -23.56 -21.39 -30.14
CA ARG A 214 -22.69 -21.35 -31.32
C ARG A 214 -21.32 -21.89 -30.94
N GLY A 215 -21.01 -23.12 -31.38
CA GLY A 215 -19.79 -23.86 -31.03
C GLY A 215 -18.49 -23.03 -31.07
N ARG A 216 -17.53 -23.42 -30.21
CA ARG A 216 -16.19 -22.84 -29.97
C ARG A 216 -15.88 -21.57 -30.79
N LYS A 217 -16.48 -20.43 -30.42
CA LYS A 217 -16.04 -19.13 -30.94
C LYS A 217 -14.70 -18.78 -30.30
N HIS A 218 -13.73 -18.48 -31.15
CA HIS A 218 -12.42 -17.91 -30.81
C HIS A 218 -12.62 -16.65 -29.94
N LEU A 219 -12.02 -16.62 -28.73
CA LEU A 219 -11.98 -15.42 -27.90
C LEU A 219 -11.28 -14.30 -28.71
N GLN A 220 -11.95 -13.17 -28.92
CA GLN A 220 -11.44 -12.11 -29.79
C GLN A 220 -10.76 -10.99 -28.99
N VAL A 221 -11.27 -10.68 -27.80
CA VAL A 221 -10.72 -9.64 -26.92
C VAL A 221 -10.77 -10.10 -25.46
N LEU A 222 -9.63 -10.05 -24.80
CA LEU A 222 -9.45 -10.36 -23.39
C LEU A 222 -9.02 -9.12 -22.63
N PHE A 223 -9.36 -9.07 -21.35
CA PHE A 223 -9.09 -7.93 -20.48
C PHE A 223 -8.30 -8.39 -19.26
N ALA A 224 -7.11 -7.81 -19.11
CA ALA A 224 -6.24 -7.93 -17.95
C ALA A 224 -5.90 -6.52 -17.44
N GLY A 225 -5.29 -6.45 -16.26
CA GLY A 225 -4.96 -5.22 -15.56
C GLY A 225 -5.65 -5.14 -14.20
N GLU A 226 -5.18 -4.20 -13.37
CA GLU A 226 -5.58 -4.07 -11.96
C GLU A 226 -7.11 -4.03 -11.80
N ALA A 227 -7.80 -3.30 -12.69
CA ALA A 227 -9.25 -3.11 -12.63
C ALA A 227 -10.07 -4.40 -12.86
N THR A 228 -9.42 -5.50 -13.27
CA THR A 228 -10.10 -6.75 -13.62
C THR A 228 -9.95 -7.83 -12.54
N HIS A 229 -9.32 -7.53 -11.39
CA HIS A 229 -9.26 -8.44 -10.26
C HIS A 229 -10.28 -8.05 -9.19
N VAL A 230 -11.16 -8.98 -8.78
CA VAL A 230 -12.23 -8.66 -7.81
C VAL A 230 -11.67 -8.32 -6.43
N ASN A 231 -10.63 -9.03 -5.99
CA ASN A 231 -10.08 -8.89 -4.63
C ASN A 231 -8.82 -8.01 -4.55
N PHE A 232 -8.15 -7.78 -5.67
CA PHE A 232 -6.81 -7.18 -5.72
C PHE A 232 -6.75 -6.09 -6.79
N TYR A 233 -7.84 -5.37 -7.00
CA TYR A 233 -7.81 -4.16 -7.82
C TYR A 233 -6.95 -3.10 -7.12
N THR A 234 -6.43 -2.14 -7.89
CA THR A 234 -5.45 -1.10 -7.52
C THR A 234 -4.01 -1.56 -7.30
N THR A 235 -3.74 -2.87 -7.31
CA THR A 235 -2.40 -3.39 -6.97
C THR A 235 -1.65 -3.93 -8.19
N THR A 236 -0.32 -3.85 -8.14
CA THR A 236 0.56 -4.43 -9.17
C THR A 236 0.45 -5.96 -9.22
N HIS A 237 0.35 -6.62 -8.06
CA HIS A 237 0.19 -8.08 -8.02
C HIS A 237 -1.17 -8.51 -8.58
N GLY A 238 -2.24 -7.75 -8.37
CA GLY A 238 -3.53 -7.99 -9.01
C GLY A 238 -3.45 -7.88 -10.53
N ALA A 239 -2.79 -6.84 -11.05
CA ALA A 239 -2.53 -6.70 -12.48
C ALA A 239 -1.77 -7.92 -13.03
N TYR A 240 -0.71 -8.37 -12.36
CA TYR A 240 0.05 -9.56 -12.73
C TYR A 240 -0.84 -10.82 -12.78
N LEU A 241 -1.60 -11.10 -11.72
CA LEU A 241 -2.47 -12.28 -11.63
C LEU A 241 -3.53 -12.30 -12.73
N THR A 242 -4.10 -11.14 -13.08
CA THR A 242 -5.07 -11.04 -14.19
C THR A 242 -4.42 -11.29 -15.55
N GLY A 243 -3.14 -10.91 -15.73
CA GLY A 243 -2.37 -11.25 -16.92
C GLY A 243 -2.18 -12.76 -17.06
N VAL A 244 -1.78 -13.44 -15.98
CA VAL A 244 -1.68 -14.91 -15.94
C VAL A 244 -3.02 -15.56 -16.27
N ARG A 245 -4.11 -15.10 -15.65
CA ARG A 245 -5.48 -15.58 -15.89
C ARG A 245 -5.88 -15.51 -17.37
N GLU A 246 -5.62 -14.40 -18.05
CA GLU A 246 -5.97 -14.26 -19.48
C GLU A 246 -5.02 -15.08 -20.39
N ALA A 247 -3.75 -15.23 -20.01
CA ALA A 247 -2.82 -16.11 -20.73
C ALA A 247 -3.26 -17.58 -20.64
N GLU A 248 -3.62 -18.07 -19.46
CA GLU A 248 -4.18 -19.42 -19.26
C GLU A 248 -5.48 -19.62 -20.03
N ARG A 249 -6.32 -18.57 -20.12
CA ARG A 249 -7.55 -18.59 -20.91
C ARG A 249 -7.26 -18.73 -22.41
N LEU A 250 -6.25 -18.02 -22.93
CA LEU A 250 -5.80 -18.18 -24.32
C LEU A 250 -5.29 -19.60 -24.58
N ILE A 251 -4.41 -20.10 -23.71
CA ILE A 251 -3.89 -21.47 -23.81
C ILE A 251 -5.06 -22.47 -23.82
N SER A 252 -6.01 -22.36 -22.90
CA SER A 252 -7.15 -23.28 -22.84
C SER A 252 -8.06 -23.26 -24.08
N CYS A 253 -8.09 -22.14 -24.81
CA CYS A 253 -8.93 -21.99 -26.01
C CYS A 253 -8.22 -22.31 -27.32
N TYR A 254 -6.89 -22.23 -27.36
CA TYR A 254 -6.08 -22.33 -28.57
C TYR A 254 -4.91 -23.32 -28.49
N ALA A 255 -4.64 -23.93 -27.33
CA ALA A 255 -3.77 -25.08 -27.24
C ALA A 255 -4.54 -26.32 -27.69
N ASP A 256 -4.78 -26.35 -29.01
CA ASP A 256 -5.08 -27.48 -29.89
C ASP A 256 -5.11 -26.95 -31.34
#